data_AF-A0A961SR34-F1
#
_entry.id   AF-A0A961SR34-F1
#
_cell.length_a   1.000
_cell.length_b   1.000
_cell.length_c   1.000
_cell.angle_alpha   90.00
_cell.angle_beta   90.00
_cell.angle_gamma   90.00
#
_symmetry.space_group_name_H-M   'P 1'
#
loop_
_entity.id
_entity.type
_entity.pdbx_description
1 polymer ?
#
loop_
_entity_poly.entity_id
_entity_poly.type
_entity_poly.pdbx_seq_one_letter_code
_entity_poly.pdbx_strand_id
1 'polypeptide(L)'
;VIIKPDVAEAHRPAPVQPDAGGAPGGADGSTLTSGGPVVDGGPATPPTEKKPTRFTGAVMISPERPARDIHQIVEAIVEQLTTLPGSQVKLRLEIEADVPGGLERAKVRTLVENANTLGFIEKSVE
;
A
#
# COMPACT_ATOMS: atom_id res chain seq x y z
N VAL A 1 -4.99 -7.64 18.54
CA VAL A 1 -4.94 -6.86 17.29
C VAL A 1 -6.35 -6.82 16.73
N ILE A 2 -7.03 -5.68 16.80
CA ILE A 2 -8.42 -5.52 16.36
C ILE A 2 -8.37 -4.79 15.03
N ILE A 3 -8.58 -5.54 13.95
CA ILE A 3 -8.63 -5.02 12.59
C ILE A 3 -10.09 -4.69 12.31
N LYS A 4 -10.40 -3.43 12.01
CA LYS A 4 -11.74 -3.03 11.54
C LYS A 4 -11.97 -3.64 10.15
N PRO A 5 -13.00 -4.49 9.94
CA PRO A 5 -13.16 -5.22 8.70
C PRO A 5 -14.13 -4.46 7.79
N ASP A 6 -13.68 -3.41 7.09
CA ASP A 6 -14.57 -2.72 6.15
C ASP A 6 -13.82 -1.98 5.03
N VAL A 7 -12.86 -2.64 4.36
CA VAL A 7 -12.43 -2.28 2.99
C VAL A 7 -11.86 -3.51 2.24
N ALA A 8 -12.55 -4.65 2.29
CA ALA A 8 -12.07 -5.91 1.68
C ALA A 8 -13.01 -6.54 0.65
N GLU A 9 -14.00 -5.81 0.12
CA GLU A 9 -14.99 -6.36 -0.82
C GLU A 9 -15.17 -5.47 -2.08
N ALA A 10 -14.08 -5.15 -2.79
CA ALA A 10 -14.18 -4.52 -4.12
C ALA A 10 -13.52 -5.32 -5.26
N HIS A 11 -12.89 -6.47 -4.98
CA HIS A 11 -12.22 -7.28 -6.00
C HIS A 11 -12.42 -8.79 -5.80
N ARG A 12 -13.67 -9.24 -5.59
CA ARG A 12 -13.99 -10.67 -5.71
C ARG A 12 -14.47 -10.95 -7.14
N PRO A 13 -13.69 -11.65 -8.00
CA PRO A 13 -14.24 -12.18 -9.24
C PRO A 13 -15.28 -13.26 -8.90
N ALA A 14 -16.41 -13.25 -9.61
CA ALA A 14 -17.48 -14.21 -9.44
C ALA A 14 -16.98 -15.65 -9.67
N PRO A 15 -17.36 -16.65 -8.85
CA PRO A 15 -17.02 -18.04 -9.12
C PRO A 15 -17.83 -18.55 -10.31
N VAL A 16 -17.15 -19.02 -11.35
CA VAL A 16 -17.75 -19.87 -12.38
C VAL A 16 -18.02 -21.25 -11.77
N GLN A 17 -19.29 -21.68 -11.79
CA GLN A 17 -19.67 -23.05 -11.40
C GLN A 17 -19.25 -24.02 -12.50
N PRO A 18 -18.57 -25.14 -12.17
CA PRO A 18 -18.44 -26.27 -13.07
C PRO A 18 -19.59 -27.25 -12.81
N ASP A 19 -20.50 -27.40 -13.78
CA ASP A 19 -21.47 -28.49 -13.76
C ASP A 19 -21.02 -29.58 -14.74
N ALA A 20 -20.80 -30.76 -14.21
CA ALA A 20 -20.49 -31.97 -14.94
C ALA A 20 -21.60 -33.00 -14.68
N GLY A 21 -22.27 -33.44 -15.75
CA GLY A 21 -22.93 -34.76 -15.76
C GLY A 21 -24.14 -34.89 -16.68
N GLY A 22 -24.06 -35.80 -17.66
CA GLY A 22 -25.23 -36.53 -18.20
C GLY A 22 -25.38 -36.58 -19.73
N ALA A 23 -24.99 -37.71 -20.34
CA ALA A 23 -25.08 -38.05 -21.77
C ALA A 23 -26.50 -38.50 -22.23
N PRO A 24 -26.68 -39.11 -23.43
CA PRO A 24 -26.52 -38.62 -24.81
C PRO A 24 -27.85 -38.71 -25.62
N GLY A 25 -27.96 -38.02 -26.77
CA GLY A 25 -29.05 -38.32 -27.70
C GLY A 25 -29.14 -37.42 -28.92
N GLY A 26 -29.25 -38.04 -30.11
CA GLY A 26 -29.90 -37.45 -31.28
C GLY A 26 -28.96 -37.04 -32.42
N ALA A 27 -29.11 -37.71 -33.56
CA ALA A 27 -28.35 -37.55 -34.79
C ALA A 27 -28.90 -36.44 -35.72
N ASP A 28 -28.05 -36.13 -36.72
CA ASP A 28 -28.32 -35.57 -38.05
C ASP A 28 -28.45 -34.05 -38.27
N GLY A 29 -27.72 -33.56 -39.29
CA GLY A 29 -28.03 -32.27 -39.95
C GLY A 29 -26.87 -31.37 -40.38
N SER A 30 -26.06 -31.81 -41.36
CA SER A 30 -25.52 -31.06 -42.53
C SER A 30 -25.37 -29.52 -42.50
N THR A 31 -24.15 -28.98 -42.73
CA THR A 31 -23.74 -28.32 -44.01
C THR A 31 -22.43 -27.50 -43.87
N LEU A 32 -21.59 -27.63 -44.89
CA LEU A 32 -20.35 -26.89 -45.14
C LEU A 32 -20.63 -25.44 -45.54
N THR A 33 -19.79 -24.49 -45.11
CA THR A 33 -19.44 -23.32 -45.95
C THR A 33 -18.08 -22.75 -45.58
N SER A 34 -17.36 -22.39 -46.65
CA SER A 34 -15.96 -22.00 -46.77
C SER A 34 -15.77 -20.48 -46.73
N GLY A 35 -14.61 -20.03 -46.21
CA GLY A 35 -13.86 -18.92 -46.83
C GLY A 35 -13.59 -17.67 -45.99
N GLY A 36 -12.43 -17.64 -45.30
CA GLY A 36 -11.53 -16.48 -45.04
C GLY A 36 -12.06 -15.23 -44.30
N PRO A 37 -11.20 -14.37 -43.70
CA PRO A 37 -9.75 -14.31 -43.82
C PRO A 37 -9.02 -14.84 -42.58
N VAL A 38 -7.78 -15.27 -42.78
CA VAL A 38 -6.77 -15.43 -41.73
C VAL A 38 -6.65 -14.11 -40.97
N VAL A 39 -7.30 -14.04 -39.81
CA VAL A 39 -6.82 -13.16 -38.75
C VAL A 39 -5.54 -13.83 -38.26
N ASP A 40 -4.42 -13.13 -38.41
CA ASP A 40 -3.16 -13.49 -37.76
C ASP A 40 -3.38 -13.38 -36.25
N GLY A 41 -4.03 -14.40 -35.69
CA GLY A 41 -4.30 -14.58 -34.28
C GLY A 41 -3.04 -15.10 -33.62
N GLY A 42 -1.94 -14.35 -33.76
CA GLY A 42 -0.86 -14.44 -32.77
C GLY A 42 -1.52 -14.22 -31.41
N PRO A 43 -1.30 -15.10 -30.41
CA PRO A 43 -1.97 -14.97 -29.13
C PRO A 43 -1.62 -13.60 -28.57
N ALA A 44 -2.61 -12.71 -28.53
CA ALA A 44 -2.47 -11.41 -27.90
C ALA A 44 -2.28 -11.69 -26.42
N THR A 45 -1.02 -11.64 -25.98
CA THR A 45 -0.66 -11.85 -24.58
C THR A 45 -1.46 -10.83 -23.76
N PRO A 46 -2.28 -11.27 -22.79
CA PRO A 46 -3.03 -10.32 -21.97
C PRO A 46 -2.05 -9.37 -21.28
N PRO A 47 -2.37 -8.07 -21.17
CA PRO A 47 -1.48 -7.11 -20.56
C PRO A 47 -1.17 -7.52 -19.12
N THR A 48 0.12 -7.70 -18.83
CA THR A 48 0.58 -8.08 -17.50
C THR A 48 0.26 -6.96 -16.51
N GLU A 49 -0.53 -7.27 -15.49
CA GLU A 49 -0.88 -6.31 -14.45
C GLU A 49 0.39 -5.88 -13.70
N LYS A 50 0.62 -4.56 -13.63
CA LYS A 50 1.83 -4.01 -13.00
C LYS A 50 1.67 -4.07 -11.49
N LYS A 51 2.67 -4.63 -10.81
CA LYS A 51 2.73 -4.66 -9.35
C LYS A 51 2.92 -3.25 -8.78
N PRO A 52 2.33 -2.92 -7.61
CA PRO A 52 2.62 -1.69 -6.89
C PRO A 52 4.12 -1.58 -6.54
N THR A 53 4.67 -0.37 -6.60
CA THR A 53 6.12 -0.13 -6.41
C THR A 53 6.44 0.85 -5.29
N ARG A 54 5.44 1.45 -4.65
CA ARG A 54 5.62 2.48 -3.64
C ARG A 54 4.65 2.31 -2.48
N PHE A 55 5.19 2.35 -1.27
CA PHE A 55 4.43 2.46 -0.04
C PHE A 55 4.63 3.86 0.57
N THR A 56 3.55 4.49 1.00
CA THR A 56 3.56 5.76 1.74
C THR A 56 2.46 5.74 2.79
N GLY A 57 2.76 6.20 4.00
CA GLY A 57 1.78 6.29 5.07
C GLY A 57 2.26 7.19 6.19
N ALA A 58 1.30 7.62 7.00
CA ALA A 58 1.52 8.33 8.25
C ALA A 58 0.70 7.65 9.34
N VAL A 59 1.21 7.69 10.57
CA VAL A 59 0.55 7.15 11.75
C VAL A 59 0.77 8.10 12.91
N MET A 60 -0.29 8.35 13.69
CA MET A 60 -0.19 9.13 14.92
C MET A 60 0.44 8.28 16.00
N ILE A 61 1.43 8.84 16.70
CA ILE A 61 2.18 8.16 17.75
C ILE A 61 1.83 8.79 19.10
N SER A 62 1.68 7.97 20.14
CA SER A 62 1.44 8.47 21.50
C SER A 62 2.67 9.22 22.02
N PRO A 63 2.53 10.46 22.51
CA PRO A 63 3.63 11.20 23.12
C PRO A 63 4.07 10.59 24.48
N GLU A 64 3.24 9.75 25.10
CA GLU A 64 3.54 9.09 26.36
C GLU A 64 4.54 7.94 26.20
N ARG A 65 4.50 7.21 25.07
CA ARG A 65 5.39 6.07 24.79
C ARG A 65 5.89 6.01 23.34
N PRO A 66 6.50 7.08 22.81
CA PRO A 66 6.84 7.17 21.39
C PRO A 66 7.84 6.09 20.95
N ALA A 67 8.82 5.75 21.79
CA ALA A 67 9.82 4.74 21.45
C ALA A 67 9.22 3.35 21.19
N ARG A 68 8.19 2.97 21.96
CA ARG A 68 7.52 1.68 21.82
C ARG A 68 6.77 1.60 20.48
N ASP A 69 6.02 2.63 20.17
CA ASP A 69 5.21 2.68 18.96
C ASP A 69 6.10 2.76 17.71
N ILE A 70 7.18 3.55 17.76
CA ILE A 70 8.21 3.58 16.71
C ILE A 70 8.80 2.20 16.49
N HIS A 71 9.16 1.49 17.56
CA HIS A 71 9.70 0.14 17.46
C HIS A 71 8.73 -0.81 16.74
N GLN A 72 7.45 -0.78 17.11
CA GLN A 72 6.43 -1.59 16.43
C GLN A 72 6.28 -1.24 14.94
N ILE A 73 6.36 0.04 14.57
CA ILE A 73 6.32 0.49 13.17
C ILE A 73 7.54 0.00 12.40
N VAL A 74 8.72 0.02 13.04
CA VAL A 74 9.96 -0.47 12.44
C VAL A 74 9.84 -1.96 12.10
N GLU A 75 9.44 -2.79 13.06
CA GLU A 75 9.27 -4.22 12.85
C GLU A 75 8.20 -4.55 11.80
N ALA A 76 7.03 -3.89 11.89
CA ALA A 76 5.89 -4.26 11.05
C ALA A 76 6.02 -3.77 9.59
N ILE A 77 6.68 -2.63 9.36
CA ILE A 77 6.69 -1.96 8.05
C ILE A 77 8.11 -1.77 7.52
N VAL A 78 8.99 -1.16 8.31
CA VAL A 78 10.32 -0.77 7.82
C VAL A 78 11.14 -2.01 7.49
N GLU A 79 11.19 -2.99 8.40
CA GLU A 79 11.91 -4.24 8.18
C GLU A 79 11.41 -4.95 6.92
N GLN A 80 10.09 -5.07 6.77
CA GLN A 80 9.50 -5.72 5.60
C GLN A 80 9.87 -5.02 4.29
N LEU A 81 9.91 -3.68 4.27
CA LEU A 81 10.35 -2.93 3.09
C LEU A 81 11.85 -3.05 2.83
N THR A 82 12.69 -3.11 3.87
CA THR A 82 14.15 -3.20 3.73
C THR A 82 14.65 -4.59 3.32
N THR A 83 13.84 -5.64 3.50
CA THR A 83 14.16 -6.99 3.01
C THR A 83 14.07 -7.09 1.47
N LEU A 84 13.40 -6.15 0.82
CA LEU A 84 13.22 -6.13 -0.63
C LEU A 84 14.49 -5.58 -1.33
N PRO A 85 15.09 -6.32 -2.29
CA PRO A 85 16.27 -5.86 -3.01
C PRO A 85 16.06 -4.52 -3.72
N GLY A 86 16.98 -3.58 -3.53
CA GLY A 86 16.93 -2.24 -4.15
C GLY A 86 15.90 -1.28 -3.55
N SER A 87 15.26 -1.66 -2.43
CA SER A 87 14.31 -0.80 -1.71
C SER A 87 15.03 0.39 -1.07
N GLN A 88 14.45 1.58 -1.25
CA GLN A 88 14.93 2.82 -0.64
C GLN A 88 13.87 3.31 0.34
N VAL A 89 14.17 3.22 1.64
CA VAL A 89 13.25 3.62 2.70
C VAL A 89 13.67 4.98 3.27
N LYS A 90 12.72 5.92 3.32
CA LYS A 90 12.88 7.23 3.97
C LYS A 90 11.85 7.38 5.07
N LEU A 91 12.29 7.71 6.27
CA LEU A 91 11.44 8.01 7.42
C LEU A 91 11.39 9.52 7.65
N ARG A 92 10.25 9.99 8.16
CA ARG A 92 10.04 11.37 8.63
C ARG A 92 9.32 11.30 9.97
N LEU A 93 9.87 12.00 10.97
CA LEU A 93 9.20 12.23 12.25
C LEU A 93 8.77 13.69 12.28
N GLU A 94 7.48 13.89 12.51
CA GLU A 94 6.86 15.21 12.66
C GLU A 94 6.42 15.37 14.11
N ILE A 95 6.68 16.54 14.69
CA ILE A 95 6.32 16.87 16.07
C ILE A 95 5.53 18.16 16.04
N GLU A 96 4.25 18.06 16.39
CA GLU A 96 3.35 19.20 16.52
C GLU A 96 3.00 19.38 17.99
N ALA A 97 3.05 20.61 18.47
CA ALA A 97 2.70 20.96 19.83
C ALA A 97 1.97 22.30 19.87
N ASP A 98 0.74 22.29 20.37
CA ASP A 98 0.00 23.50 20.70
C ASP A 98 0.29 23.87 22.17
N VAL A 99 0.75 25.10 22.37
CA VAL A 99 1.01 25.66 23.69
C VAL A 99 0.24 26.97 23.81
N PRO A 100 -1.03 26.95 24.28
CA PRO A 100 -1.90 28.13 24.30
C PRO A 100 -1.37 29.30 25.14
N GLY A 101 -0.56 29.00 26.16
CA GLY A 101 0.10 30.01 27.00
C GLY A 101 1.36 30.62 26.37
N GLY A 102 1.74 30.17 25.17
CA GLY A 102 2.98 30.53 24.50
C GLY A 102 4.21 29.82 25.08
N LEU A 103 5.32 29.96 24.37
CA LEU A 103 6.62 29.44 24.78
C LEU A 103 7.49 30.57 25.31
N GLU A 104 8.12 30.35 26.48
CA GLU A 104 9.14 31.27 26.98
C GLU A 104 10.35 31.32 26.04
N ARG A 105 11.01 32.49 25.96
CA ARG A 105 12.19 32.67 25.09
C ARG A 105 13.29 31.63 25.33
N ALA A 106 13.52 31.26 26.59
CA ALA A 106 14.50 30.24 26.95
C ALA A 106 14.12 28.87 26.34
N LYS A 107 12.84 28.50 26.41
CA LYS A 107 12.33 27.24 25.85
C LYS A 107 12.42 27.21 24.33
N VAL A 108 12.05 28.31 23.65
CA VAL A 108 12.20 28.46 22.20
C VAL A 108 13.66 28.27 21.78
N ARG A 109 14.58 28.94 22.47
CA ARG A 109 16.02 28.81 22.21
C ARG A 109 16.48 27.36 22.34
N THR A 110 16.12 26.68 23.42
CA THR A 110 16.48 25.27 23.63
C THR A 110 15.90 24.36 22.54
N LEU A 111 14.64 24.55 22.13
CA LEU A 111 14.03 23.76 21.06
C LEU A 111 14.76 23.94 19.73
N VAL A 112 15.08 25.17 19.36
CA VAL A 112 15.80 25.48 18.10
C VAL A 112 17.21 24.90 18.11
N GLU A 113 17.95 25.06 19.21
CA GLU A 113 19.29 24.50 19.38
C GLU A 113 19.28 22.97 19.28
N ASN A 114 18.38 22.30 20.01
CA ASN A 114 18.24 20.85 19.95
C ASN A 114 17.85 20.36 18.55
N ALA A 115 16.90 21.04 17.89
CA ALA A 115 16.48 20.67 16.54
C ALA A 115 17.63 20.81 15.52
N ASN A 116 18.48 21.83 15.67
CA ASN A 116 19.71 21.94 14.87
C ASN A 116 20.67 20.76 15.14
N THR A 117 20.92 20.43 16.41
CA THR A 117 21.81 19.33 16.79
C THR A 117 21.28 17.96 16.32
N LEU A 118 19.97 17.76 16.37
CA LEU A 118 19.32 16.51 15.98
C LEU A 118 19.04 16.39 14.47
N GLY A 119 19.44 17.39 13.66
CA GLY A 119 19.33 17.33 12.21
C GLY A 119 17.91 17.50 11.67
N PHE A 120 17.06 18.26 12.36
CA PHE A 120 15.73 18.61 11.83
C PHE A 120 15.90 19.39 10.52
N ILE A 121 15.34 18.82 9.44
CA ILE A 121 15.39 19.40 8.09
C ILE A 121 14.39 20.54 7.91
N GLU A 122 13.30 20.53 8.69
CA GLU A 122 12.23 21.52 8.69
C GLU A 122 11.87 21.80 10.17
N LYS A 123 11.73 23.08 10.52
CA LYS A 123 11.29 23.53 11.85
C LYS A 123 10.75 24.95 11.79
N SER A 124 9.67 25.22 12.52
CA SER A 124 9.11 26.56 12.74
C SER A 124 8.68 26.71 14.20
N VAL A 125 8.69 27.94 14.68
CA VAL A 125 8.06 28.34 15.95
C VAL A 125 7.32 29.63 15.62
N GLU A 126 6.01 29.63 15.84
CA GLU A 126 5.11 30.76 15.55
C GLU A 126 4.74 31.54 16.82
#